data_AF-X0WXY0-F1
#
_entry.id   AF-X0WXY0-F1
#
_cell.length_a   1.000
_cell.length_b   1.000
_cell.length_c   1.000
_cell.angle_alpha   90.00
_cell.angle_beta   90.00
_cell.angle_gamma   90.00
#
_symmetry.space_group_name_H-M   'P 1'
#
loop_
_entity.id
_entity.type
_entity.pdbx_description
1 polymer ?
#
loop_
_entity_poly.entity_id
_entity_poly.type
_entity_poly.pdbx_seq_one_letter_code
_entity_poly.pdbx_strand_id
1 'polypeptide(L)'
;MAEDLKKMYRTVMDDHFPPQMEISFIDQDKRQTLFYEKVVWVVDEVQKGLRYGENPGQEAALYKLVNGNLVLGETETIQPGQFLASDIELL
;
A
#
# COMPACT_ATOMS: atom_id res chain seq x y z
N MET A 1 11.68 -2.02 -30.75
CA MET A 1 11.13 -3.35 -30.36
C MET A 1 11.61 -3.76 -28.97
N ALA A 2 12.84 -4.27 -28.78
CA ALA A 2 13.32 -4.69 -27.44
C ALA A 2 13.58 -3.52 -26.47
N GLU A 3 14.02 -2.36 -26.98
CA GLU A 3 14.20 -1.15 -26.17
C GLU A 3 12.89 -0.55 -25.67
N ASP A 4 11.81 -0.68 -26.46
CA ASP A 4 10.46 -0.20 -26.07
C ASP A 4 9.88 -1.03 -24.93
N LEU A 5 10.03 -2.35 -24.98
CA LEU A 5 9.58 -3.23 -23.91
C LEU A 5 10.26 -2.86 -22.58
N LYS A 6 11.57 -2.60 -22.60
CA LYS A 6 12.31 -2.16 -21.39
C LYS A 6 11.84 -0.79 -20.87
N LYS A 7 11.40 0.12 -21.73
CA LYS A 7 10.84 1.42 -21.32
C LYS A 7 9.52 1.26 -20.57
N MET A 8 8.66 0.34 -21.00
CA MET A 8 7.36 0.09 -20.35
C MET A 8 7.50 -0.30 -18.87
N TYR A 9 8.59 -0.99 -18.49
CA TYR A 9 8.87 -1.36 -17.08
C TYR A 9 9.45 -0.21 -16.22
N ARG A 10 9.76 0.96 -16.82
CA ARG A 10 10.36 2.10 -16.08
C ARG A 10 9.40 3.26 -15.87
N THR A 11 8.35 3.35 -16.68
CA THR A 11 7.33 4.40 -16.56
C THR A 11 6.51 4.17 -15.30
N VAL A 12 6.50 5.15 -14.39
CA VAL A 12 5.52 5.19 -13.31
C VAL A 12 4.21 5.67 -13.93
N MET A 13 3.15 4.85 -13.86
CA MET A 13 1.82 5.29 -14.27
C MET A 13 1.15 6.03 -13.12
N ASP A 14 0.51 7.16 -13.40
CA ASP A 14 -0.38 7.79 -12.44
C ASP A 14 -1.58 6.85 -12.25
N ASP A 15 -1.77 6.40 -11.00
CA ASP A 15 -2.89 5.55 -10.63
C ASP A 15 -4.10 6.38 -10.17
N HIS A 16 -5.29 5.83 -10.31
CA HIS A 16 -6.53 6.51 -9.92
C HIS A 16 -7.03 6.11 -8.52
N PHE A 17 -6.19 5.49 -7.69
CA PHE A 17 -6.61 5.02 -6.38
C PHE A 17 -6.65 6.18 -5.35
N PRO A 18 -7.66 6.19 -4.46
CA PRO A 18 -7.82 7.26 -3.48
C PRO A 18 -6.66 7.31 -2.47
N PRO A 19 -6.36 8.47 -1.87
CA PRO A 19 -5.26 8.58 -0.90
C PRO A 19 -5.50 7.80 0.40
N GLN A 20 -6.75 7.46 0.71
CA GLN A 20 -7.15 6.77 1.94
C GLN A 20 -8.07 5.60 1.62
N MET A 21 -7.96 4.52 2.40
CA MET A 21 -8.80 3.32 2.30
C MET A 21 -9.17 2.83 3.70
N GLU A 22 -10.42 2.40 3.86
CA GLU A 22 -10.90 1.78 5.10
C GLU A 22 -11.42 0.37 4.84
N ILE A 23 -11.08 -0.57 5.72
CA ILE A 23 -11.63 -1.93 5.73
C ILE A 23 -12.31 -2.15 7.06
N SER A 24 -13.61 -2.50 7.05
CA SER A 24 -14.39 -2.75 8.26
C SER A 24 -14.78 -4.22 8.38
N PHE A 25 -14.45 -4.85 9.50
CA PHE A 25 -14.93 -6.17 9.91
C PHE A 25 -16.12 -5.96 10.85
N ILE A 26 -17.25 -6.62 10.55
CA ILE A 26 -18.51 -6.49 11.30
C ILE A 26 -18.91 -7.87 11.80
N ASP A 27 -19.14 -7.99 13.11
CA ASP A 27 -19.62 -9.20 13.77
C ASP A 27 -20.66 -8.82 14.84
N GLN A 28 -21.93 -9.16 14.61
CA GLN A 28 -23.06 -8.72 15.43
C GLN A 28 -23.06 -7.20 15.65
N ASP A 29 -22.99 -6.76 16.91
CA ASP A 29 -22.96 -5.34 17.31
C ASP A 29 -21.53 -4.77 17.37
N LYS A 30 -20.51 -5.56 17.01
CA LYS A 30 -19.11 -5.12 17.00
C LYS A 30 -18.68 -4.74 15.59
N ARG A 31 -18.01 -3.59 15.49
CA ARG A 31 -17.35 -3.14 14.26
C ARG A 31 -15.91 -2.78 14.57
N GLN A 32 -14.99 -3.35 13.80
CA GLN A 32 -13.59 -2.96 13.80
C GLN A 32 -13.24 -2.39 12.44
N THR A 33 -12.68 -1.18 12.42
CA THR A 33 -12.25 -0.50 11.18
C THR A 33 -10.74 -0.32 11.18
N LEU A 34 -10.12 -0.79 10.10
CA LEU A 34 -8.73 -0.57 9.77
C LEU A 34 -8.65 0.59 8.76
N PHE A 35 -7.79 1.57 9.02
CA PHE A 35 -7.54 2.75 8.22
C PHE A 35 -6.17 2.62 7.57
N TYR A 36 -6.12 2.91 6.28
CA TYR A 36 -4.93 2.82 5.47
C TYR A 36 -4.69 4.10 4.69
N GLU A 37 -3.43 4.42 4.45
CA GLU A 37 -3.00 5.52 3.58
C GLU A 37 -2.20 4.97 2.40
N LYS A 38 -2.40 5.57 1.22
CA LYS A 38 -1.64 5.23 0.03
C LYS A 38 -0.17 5.62 0.25
N VAL A 39 0.72 4.66 0.03
CA VAL A 39 2.18 4.87 0.11
C VAL A 39 2.65 5.54 -1.17
N VAL A 40 3.36 6.64 -1.01
CA VAL A 40 4.03 7.37 -2.09
C VAL A 40 5.46 7.70 -1.68
N TRP A 41 6.35 7.76 -2.66
CA TRP A 41 7.74 8.15 -2.48
C TRP A 41 8.03 9.42 -3.28
N VAL A 42 8.96 10.23 -2.78
CA VAL A 42 9.47 11.38 -3.54
C VAL A 42 10.64 10.90 -4.40
N VAL A 43 10.47 10.95 -5.72
CA VAL A 43 11.52 10.60 -6.70
C VAL A 43 11.66 11.78 -7.65
N ASP A 44 12.84 12.37 -7.70
CA ASP A 44 13.13 13.59 -8.47
C ASP A 44 12.12 14.71 -8.17
N GLU A 45 11.87 14.98 -6.87
CA GLU A 45 10.92 15.98 -6.35
C GLU A 45 9.43 15.72 -6.67
N VAL A 46 9.09 14.60 -7.32
CA VAL A 46 7.72 14.23 -7.66
C VAL A 46 7.24 13.10 -6.75
N GLN A 47 6.02 13.22 -6.20
CA GLN A 47 5.38 12.12 -5.48
C GLN A 47 4.92 11.03 -6.45
N LYS A 48 5.35 9.80 -6.22
CA LYS A 48 5.10 8.66 -7.10
C LYS A 48 4.64 7.44 -6.30
N GLY A 49 3.66 6.73 -6.84
CA GLY A 49 3.18 5.43 -6.34
C GLY A 49 3.96 4.26 -6.95
N LEU A 50 3.33 3.08 -7.00
CA LEU A 50 3.90 1.91 -7.67
C LEU A 50 4.02 2.14 -9.17
N ARG A 51 5.02 1.55 -9.82
CA ARG A 51 5.20 1.66 -11.28
C ARG A 51 4.10 0.94 -12.05
N TYR A 52 3.75 -0.25 -11.60
CA TYR A 52 2.70 -1.12 -12.11
C TYR A 52 2.43 -2.21 -11.07
N GLY A 53 1.34 -2.96 -11.25
CA GLY A 53 1.05 -4.17 -10.48
C GLY A 53 1.97 -5.33 -10.87
N GLU A 54 1.40 -6.40 -11.40
CA GLU A 54 2.20 -7.53 -11.89
C GLU A 54 2.77 -7.28 -13.29
N ASN A 55 2.00 -6.59 -14.15
CA ASN A 55 2.36 -6.35 -15.54
C ASN A 55 2.38 -4.84 -15.88
N PRO A 56 3.24 -4.38 -16.81
CA PRO A 56 3.21 -3.01 -17.29
C PRO A 56 1.81 -2.60 -17.80
N GLY A 57 1.35 -1.40 -17.42
CA GLY A 57 0.02 -0.90 -17.76
C GLY A 57 -1.10 -1.36 -16.83
N GLN A 58 -0.82 -2.25 -15.87
CA GLN A 58 -1.74 -2.57 -14.79
C GLN A 58 -1.54 -1.58 -13.64
N GLU A 59 -2.55 -0.76 -13.37
CA GLU A 59 -2.54 0.13 -12.22
C GLU A 59 -2.46 -0.67 -10.91
N ALA A 60 -1.69 -0.19 -9.95
CA ALA A 60 -1.62 -0.72 -8.60
C ALA A 60 -1.24 0.37 -7.60
N ALA A 61 -1.68 0.22 -6.35
CA ALA A 61 -1.30 1.08 -5.24
C ALA A 61 -0.93 0.23 -4.03
N LEU A 62 0.09 0.68 -3.29
CA LEU A 62 0.42 0.13 -1.98
C LEU A 62 -0.26 0.98 -0.91
N TYR A 63 -0.91 0.32 0.04
CA TYR A 63 -1.54 0.97 1.19
C TYR A 63 -0.88 0.49 2.48
N LYS A 64 -0.47 1.43 3.33
CA LYS A 64 0.05 1.13 4.67
C LYS A 64 -1.07 1.27 5.70
N LEU A 65 -1.14 0.34 6.64
CA LEU A 65 -2.03 0.45 7.80
C LEU A 65 -1.54 1.60 8.68
N VAL A 66 -2.42 2.55 9.00
CA VAL A 66 -2.06 3.73 9.81
C VAL A 66 -2.69 3.75 11.20
N ASN A 67 -3.71 2.92 11.45
CA ASN A 67 -4.20 2.67 12.80
C ASN A 67 -3.84 1.24 13.26
N GLY A 68 -3.25 1.14 14.44
CA GLY A 68 -2.76 -0.13 14.98
C GLY A 68 -3.83 -1.21 15.18
N ASN A 69 -3.37 -2.45 14.99
CA ASN A 69 -3.87 -3.78 15.34
C ASN A 69 -5.24 -4.28 14.87
N LEU A 70 -5.17 -5.44 14.24
CA LEU A 70 -6.20 -6.47 14.24
C LEU A 70 -6.33 -7.03 15.68
N VAL A 71 -7.41 -6.73 16.40
CA VAL A 71 -7.70 -7.36 17.71
C VAL A 71 -8.35 -8.72 17.48
N LEU A 72 -7.57 -9.80 17.57
CA LEU A 72 -8.09 -11.17 17.63
C LEU A 72 -7.96 -11.69 19.06
N GLY A 73 -9.08 -12.05 19.69
CA GLY A 73 -9.07 -12.77 20.98
C GLY A 73 -8.30 -12.05 22.11
N GLU A 74 -8.54 -10.76 22.29
CA GLU A 74 -7.91 -9.91 23.32
C GLU A 74 -6.38 -9.73 23.19
N THR A 75 -5.76 -10.25 22.13
CA THR A 75 -4.33 -10.09 21.86
C THR A 75 -4.10 -8.99 20.83
N GLU A 76 -3.27 -8.01 21.20
CA GLU A 76 -2.80 -6.94 20.32
C GLU A 76 -1.52 -7.38 19.58
N THR A 77 -1.62 -7.61 18.27
CA THR A 77 -0.47 -8.06 17.44
C THR A 77 -0.17 -7.03 16.36
N ILE A 78 1.08 -6.57 16.26
CA ILE A 78 1.64 -5.63 15.24
C ILE A 78 1.30 -4.13 15.46
N GLN A 79 1.80 -3.55 16.57
CA GLN A 79 1.65 -2.12 16.87
C GLN A 79 2.21 -1.24 15.73
N PRO A 80 1.76 0.02 15.56
CA PRO A 80 2.35 0.94 14.59
C PRO A 80 3.88 1.01 14.75
N GLY A 81 4.62 0.74 13.67
CA GLY A 81 6.09 0.69 13.68
C GLY A 81 6.70 -0.62 14.21
N GLN A 82 5.91 -1.64 14.55
CA GLN A 82 6.37 -2.95 15.02
C GLN A 82 5.92 -4.06 14.07
N PHE A 83 6.70 -4.31 13.02
CA PHE A 83 6.35 -5.23 11.94
C PHE A 83 6.83 -6.66 12.20
N LEU A 84 6.00 -7.65 11.87
CA LEU A 84 6.34 -9.08 12.00
C LEU A 84 7.22 -9.60 10.85
N ALA A 85 7.24 -8.87 9.73
CA ALA A 85 8.10 -9.09 8.57
C ALA A 85 8.70 -7.74 8.14
N SER A 86 9.86 -7.80 7.48
CA SER A 86 10.75 -6.67 7.18
C SER A 86 10.04 -5.38 6.77
N ASP A 87 10.44 -4.27 7.40
CA ASP A 87 10.15 -2.93 6.91
C ASP A 87 10.75 -2.80 5.49
N ILE A 88 9.92 -2.38 4.53
CA ILE A 88 10.40 -2.21 3.14
C ILE A 88 11.16 -0.90 3.10
N GLU A 89 12.46 -0.98 3.36
CA GLU A 89 13.41 0.09 3.07
C GLU A 89 13.88 -0.07 1.63
N LEU A 90 13.42 0.80 0.72
CA LEU A 90 13.96 0.89 -0.64
C LEU A 90 15.22 1.76 -0.60
N LEU A 91 16.38 1.12 -0.78
CA LEU A 91 17.69 1.75 -1.04
C LEU A 91 17.70 2.56 -2.34
#